data_AF-A0A7C5GEC3-F1
#
_entry.id   AF-A0A7C5GEC3-F1
#
_cell.length_a   1.000
_cell.length_b   1.000
_cell.length_c   1.000
_cell.angle_alpha   90.00
_cell.angle_beta   90.00
_cell.angle_gamma   90.00
#
_symmetry.space_group_name_H-M   'P 1'
#
loop_
_entity.id
_entity.type
_entity.pdbx_description
1 polymer ?
#
loop_
_entity_poly.entity_id
_entity_poly.type
_entity_poly.pdbx_seq_one_letter_code
_entity_poly.pdbx_strand_id
1 'polypeptide(L)'
;MLKKLAFLFLIVIIGSTGLNAQHEVKINALGLFYGNYGGAYEYGFAKKFGGNISASFYSTPVFLKKILDLGYKSKGINAELRYYEGKNTNSSGFFIGPYVKYIKRKYSGIPFVEASDFVQVNITDININKIVLGLVTGYKGIILNNLVLGGYLGLGYNIYSNRTFT
;
A
#
# COMPACT_ATOMS: atom_id res chain seq x y z
N MET A 1 20.18 14.40 4.38
CA MET A 1 18.76 13.97 4.23
C MET A 1 17.82 15.12 3.82
N LEU A 2 17.93 16.30 4.43
CA LEU A 2 17.04 17.44 4.19
C LEU A 2 16.93 17.87 2.72
N LYS A 3 18.04 17.89 1.98
CA LYS A 3 18.09 18.27 0.55
C LYS A 3 17.29 17.32 -0.36
N LYS A 4 17.24 16.02 -0.04
CA LYS A 4 16.46 15.03 -0.80
C LYS A 4 14.96 15.17 -0.53
N LEU A 5 14.60 15.55 0.70
CA LEU A 5 13.21 15.84 1.09
C LEU A 5 12.70 17.11 0.39
N ALA A 6 13.51 18.18 0.38
CA ALA A 6 13.18 19.44 -0.26
C ALA A 6 12.97 19.29 -1.78
N PHE A 7 13.79 18.48 -2.44
CA PHE A 7 13.64 18.19 -3.87
C PHE A 7 12.35 17.40 -4.18
N LEU A 8 11.99 16.44 -3.33
CA LEU A 8 10.71 15.72 -3.43
C LEU A 8 9.52 16.68 -3.27
N PHE A 9 9.57 17.57 -2.28
CA PHE A 9 8.54 18.60 -2.07
C PHE A 9 8.43 19.56 -3.25
N LEU A 10 9.56 19.97 -3.85
CA LEU A 10 9.59 20.86 -5.02
C LEU A 10 8.90 20.22 -6.24
N ILE A 11 9.14 18.93 -6.49
CA ILE A 11 8.47 18.19 -7.58
C ILE A 11 6.95 18.09 -7.33
N VAL A 12 6.54 17.85 -6.08
CA VAL A 12 5.12 17.80 -5.70
C VAL A 12 4.44 19.16 -5.89
N ILE A 13 5.12 20.26 -5.56
CA ILE A 13 4.60 21.62 -5.71
C ILE A 13 4.50 21.99 -7.20
N ILE A 14 5.54 21.76 -7.99
CA ILE A 14 5.55 22.10 -9.44
C ILE A 14 4.53 21.25 -10.21
N GLY A 15 4.34 19.99 -9.83
CA GLY A 15 3.30 19.14 -10.40
C GLY A 15 1.87 19.61 -10.12
N SER A 16 1.68 20.50 -9.13
CA SER A 16 0.35 20.92 -8.65
C SER A 16 -0.21 22.21 -9.27
N THR A 17 0.57 22.98 -10.03
CA THR A 17 0.20 24.35 -10.42
C THR A 17 -0.28 24.52 -11.86
N GLY A 18 -0.38 23.46 -12.68
CA GLY A 18 -0.57 23.59 -14.14
C GLY A 18 -1.92 23.16 -14.72
N LEU A 19 -2.76 22.44 -14.00
CA LEU A 19 -4.00 21.86 -14.50
C LEU A 19 -5.09 22.00 -13.42
N ASN A 20 -6.37 22.07 -13.80
CA ASN A 20 -7.52 21.92 -12.88
C ASN A 20 -7.59 20.49 -12.32
N ALA A 21 -6.47 20.01 -11.79
CA ALA A 21 -6.25 18.66 -11.36
C ALA A 21 -6.06 18.67 -9.86
N GLN A 22 -6.79 17.77 -9.20
CA GLN A 22 -6.79 17.70 -7.74
C GLN A 22 -5.69 16.74 -7.30
N HIS A 23 -4.76 17.26 -6.50
CA HIS A 23 -3.65 16.52 -5.94
C HIS A 23 -3.90 16.25 -4.47
N GLU A 24 -3.80 14.99 -4.05
CA GLU A 24 -4.02 14.63 -2.65
C GLU A 24 -2.93 13.69 -2.15
N VAL A 25 -2.39 14.00 -0.98
CA VAL A 25 -1.51 13.12 -0.24
C VAL A 25 -2.30 12.49 0.90
N LYS A 26 -2.28 11.17 0.99
CA LYS A 26 -3.05 10.39 1.97
C LYS A 26 -2.09 9.55 2.81
N ILE A 27 -2.46 9.36 4.07
CA ILE A 27 -1.76 8.48 5.00
C ILE A 27 -2.75 7.46 5.57
N ASN A 28 -2.28 6.26 5.86
CA ASN A 28 -3.10 5.26 6.55
C ASN A 28 -3.02 5.47 8.07
N ALA A 29 -3.80 6.42 8.59
CA ALA A 29 -3.77 6.78 10.01
C ALA A 29 -4.05 5.58 10.93
N LEU A 30 -5.05 4.75 10.61
CA LEU A 30 -5.34 3.52 11.38
C LEU A 30 -4.19 2.51 11.27
N GLY A 31 -3.58 2.39 10.09
CA GLY A 31 -2.45 1.51 9.85
C GLY A 31 -1.26 1.79 10.76
N LEU A 32 -1.00 3.06 11.10
CA LEU A 32 0.13 3.44 11.97
C LEU A 32 0.06 2.75 13.33
N PHE A 33 -1.13 2.60 13.91
CA PHE A 33 -1.33 1.92 15.20
C PHE A 33 -1.05 0.42 15.14
N TYR A 34 -1.13 -0.19 13.95
CA TYR A 34 -0.91 -1.63 13.73
C TYR A 34 0.44 -1.93 13.06
N GLY A 35 1.36 -0.95 13.00
CA GLY A 35 2.67 -1.12 12.36
C GLY A 35 2.64 -1.16 10.83
N ASN A 36 1.56 -0.65 10.23
CA ASN A 36 1.38 -0.48 8.78
C ASN A 36 1.56 1.00 8.40
N TYR A 37 2.75 1.35 7.96
CA TYR A 37 3.12 2.68 7.53
C TYR A 37 2.90 2.79 6.02
N GLY A 38 2.04 3.70 5.58
CA GLY A 38 1.78 3.85 4.16
C GLY A 38 1.34 5.25 3.80
N GLY A 39 1.73 5.65 2.59
CA GLY A 39 1.33 6.90 1.96
C GLY A 39 0.74 6.61 0.58
N ALA A 40 -0.20 7.46 0.18
CA ALA A 40 -0.75 7.44 -1.17
C ALA A 40 -0.75 8.85 -1.76
N TYR A 41 -0.65 8.90 -3.07
CA TYR A 41 -0.84 10.09 -3.86
C TYR A 41 -1.98 9.83 -4.84
N GLU A 42 -2.95 10.74 -4.88
CA GLU A 42 -4.04 10.71 -5.84
C GLU A 42 -3.96 11.93 -6.75
N TYR A 43 -4.20 11.67 -8.03
CA TYR A 43 -4.25 12.67 -9.08
C TYR A 43 -5.58 12.56 -9.82
N GLY A 44 -6.47 13.53 -9.62
CA GLY A 44 -7.72 13.66 -10.38
C GLY A 44 -7.44 14.35 -11.72
N PHE A 45 -7.51 13.62 -12.83
CA PHE A 45 -7.20 14.14 -14.17
C PHE A 45 -8.45 14.42 -15.01
N ALA A 46 -9.63 13.99 -14.57
CA ALA A 46 -10.91 14.37 -15.15
C ALA A 46 -11.98 14.46 -14.05
N LYS A 47 -13.13 15.10 -14.34
CA LYS A 47 -14.21 15.32 -13.37
C LYS A 47 -14.63 14.06 -12.59
N LYS A 48 -14.56 12.90 -13.25
CA LYS A 48 -14.94 11.59 -12.68
C LYS A 48 -13.80 10.58 -12.67
N PHE A 49 -12.57 10.95 -13.02
CA PHE A 49 -11.46 10.00 -13.10
C PHE A 49 -10.25 10.50 -12.32
N GLY A 50 -9.63 9.57 -11.59
CA GLY A 50 -8.36 9.80 -10.93
C GLY A 50 -7.47 8.56 -10.93
N GLY A 51 -6.17 8.80 -10.84
CA GLY A 51 -5.18 7.76 -10.58
C GLY A 51 -4.73 7.82 -9.13
N ASN A 52 -4.52 6.67 -8.49
CA ASN A 52 -3.94 6.58 -7.15
C ASN A 52 -2.67 5.73 -7.20
N ILE A 53 -1.58 6.20 -6.60
CA ILE A 53 -0.38 5.41 -6.37
C ILE A 53 -0.10 5.41 -4.87
N SER A 54 0.10 4.23 -4.28
CA SER A 54 0.38 4.08 -2.87
C SER A 54 1.55 3.15 -2.61
N ALA A 55 2.30 3.44 -1.56
CA ALA A 55 3.36 2.60 -1.03
C ALA A 55 3.08 2.32 0.44
N SER A 56 3.29 1.07 0.86
CA SER A 56 3.08 0.64 2.24
C SER A 56 4.22 -0.26 2.72
N PHE A 57 4.51 -0.16 4.01
CA PHE A 57 5.43 -0.98 4.74
C PHE A 57 4.77 -1.45 6.03
N TYR A 58 4.67 -2.76 6.17
CA TYR A 58 4.26 -3.42 7.38
C TYR A 58 5.47 -4.07 8.04
N SER A 59 5.58 -3.91 9.36
CA SER A 59 6.47 -4.71 10.19
C SER A 59 5.71 -5.18 11.41
N THR A 60 5.96 -6.43 11.81
CA THR A 60 5.41 -6.99 13.04
C THR A 60 5.76 -6.08 14.22
N PRO A 61 4.78 -5.68 15.06
CA PRO A 61 5.04 -4.94 16.28
C PRO A 61 6.06 -5.66 17.17
N VAL A 62 6.94 -4.90 17.83
CA VAL A 62 8.04 -5.45 18.64
C VAL A 62 7.54 -6.43 19.72
N PHE A 63 6.36 -6.15 20.30
CA PHE A 63 5.73 -7.01 21.30
C PHE A 63 5.41 -8.41 20.75
N LEU A 64 4.79 -8.50 19.57
CA LEU A 64 4.46 -9.78 18.93
C LEU A 64 5.72 -10.56 18.51
N LYS A 65 6.77 -9.85 18.07
CA LYS A 65 8.05 -10.47 17.72
C LYS A 65 8.71 -11.14 18.93
N LYS A 66 8.63 -10.54 20.13
CA LYS A 66 9.22 -11.11 21.35
C LYS A 66 8.52 -12.37 21.85
N ILE A 67 7.21 -12.51 21.60
CA ILE A 67 6.42 -13.65 22.07
C ILE A 67 6.57 -14.86 21.15
N LEU A 68 6.59 -14.62 19.84
CA LEU A 68 6.52 -15.70 18.85
C LEU A 68 7.88 -16.06 18.24
N ASP A 69 8.93 -15.26 18.48
CA ASP A 69 10.23 -15.30 17.78
C ASP A 69 10.12 -15.30 16.24
N LEU A 70 8.94 -14.93 15.73
CA LEU A 70 8.61 -14.87 14.32
C LEU A 70 8.63 -13.42 13.85
N GLY A 71 9.35 -13.18 12.75
CA GLY A 71 9.40 -11.89 12.09
C GLY A 71 8.56 -11.87 10.82
N TYR A 72 7.60 -10.95 10.71
CA TYR A 72 6.93 -10.66 9.44
C TYR A 72 7.14 -9.21 9.01
N LYS A 73 7.59 -9.04 7.76
CA LYS A 73 7.71 -7.74 7.08
C LYS A 73 7.02 -7.83 5.72
N SER A 74 6.31 -6.77 5.34
CA SER A 74 5.72 -6.64 4.01
C SER A 74 5.96 -5.26 3.46
N LYS A 75 6.35 -5.16 2.19
CA LYS A 75 6.38 -3.92 1.42
C LYS A 75 5.41 -4.08 0.26
N GLY A 76 4.74 -3.01 -0.13
CA GLY A 76 3.88 -3.06 -1.30
C GLY A 76 3.78 -1.71 -1.99
N ILE A 77 3.67 -1.76 -3.31
CA ILE A 77 3.33 -0.63 -4.16
C ILE A 77 2.03 -1.00 -4.87
N ASN A 78 1.12 -0.05 -4.96
CA ASN A 78 -0.21 -0.24 -5.54
C ASN A 78 -0.53 0.95 -6.43
N ALA A 79 -1.06 0.67 -7.61
CA ALA A 79 -1.51 1.67 -8.57
C ALA A 79 -2.96 1.36 -8.96
N GLU A 80 -3.80 2.38 -8.97
CA GLU A 80 -5.24 2.25 -9.18
C GLU A 80 -5.71 3.30 -10.18
N LEU A 81 -6.70 2.92 -10.99
CA LEU A 81 -7.53 3.85 -11.74
C LEU A 81 -8.90 3.87 -11.08
N ARG A 82 -9.43 5.06 -10.83
CA ARG A 82 -10.69 5.27 -10.09
C ARG A 82 -11.65 6.06 -10.93
N TYR A 83 -12.85 5.53 -11.09
CA TYR A 83 -14.03 6.23 -11.57
C TYR A 83 -14.88 6.65 -10.37
N TYR A 84 -15.26 7.93 -10.30
CA TYR A 84 -16.06 8.52 -9.24
C TYR A 84 -17.49 8.76 -9.71
N GLU A 85 -18.47 8.33 -8.92
CA GLU A 85 -19.90 8.53 -9.21
C GLU A 85 -20.41 9.92 -8.77
N GLY A 86 -19.65 10.64 -7.94
CA GLY A 86 -20.05 11.92 -7.35
C GLY A 86 -20.48 12.98 -8.38
N LYS A 87 -21.45 13.82 -7.95
CA LYS A 87 -21.98 14.95 -8.74
C LYS A 87 -21.02 16.14 -8.86
N ASN A 88 -19.97 16.18 -8.02
CA ASN A 88 -19.07 17.33 -7.90
C ASN A 88 -17.80 17.13 -8.72
N THR A 89 -17.21 18.24 -9.15
CA THR A 89 -15.96 18.32 -9.92
C THR A 89 -14.71 17.81 -9.18
N ASN A 90 -14.84 17.45 -7.90
CA ASN A 90 -13.71 17.28 -6.98
C ASN A 90 -13.45 15.81 -6.60
N SER A 91 -13.51 14.89 -7.58
CA SER A 91 -13.18 13.46 -7.43
C SER A 91 -13.57 12.88 -6.06
N SER A 92 -14.83 13.02 -5.67
CA SER A 92 -15.35 12.67 -4.34
C SER A 92 -16.60 11.79 -4.45
N GLY A 93 -16.97 11.15 -3.35
CA GLY A 93 -18.07 10.20 -3.28
C GLY A 93 -17.61 8.75 -3.47
N PHE A 94 -18.53 7.91 -3.94
CA PHE A 94 -18.25 6.51 -4.27
C PHE A 94 -17.32 6.41 -5.47
N PHE A 95 -16.41 5.45 -5.42
CA PHE A 95 -15.54 5.13 -6.55
C PHE A 95 -15.41 3.63 -6.77
N ILE A 96 -15.06 3.27 -7.99
CA ILE A 96 -14.68 1.92 -8.40
C ILE A 96 -13.56 1.98 -9.45
N GLY A 97 -12.72 0.96 -9.51
CA GLY A 97 -11.90 0.74 -10.70
C GLY A 97 -10.84 -0.33 -10.50
N PRO A 98 -10.01 -0.56 -11.53
CA PRO A 98 -8.98 -1.58 -11.47
C PRO A 98 -7.77 -1.13 -10.67
N TYR A 99 -7.08 -2.10 -10.08
CA TYR A 99 -5.78 -1.88 -9.47
C TYR A 99 -4.77 -2.97 -9.82
N VAL A 100 -3.50 -2.59 -9.75
CA VAL A 100 -2.34 -3.48 -9.75
C VAL A 100 -1.52 -3.26 -8.51
N LYS A 101 -1.12 -4.35 -7.84
CA LYS A 101 -0.35 -4.29 -6.60
C LYS A 101 0.83 -5.25 -6.64
N TYR A 102 2.02 -4.70 -6.45
CA TYR A 102 3.22 -5.47 -6.18
C TYR A 102 3.42 -5.60 -4.66
N ILE A 103 3.70 -6.80 -4.19
CA ILE A 103 3.90 -7.10 -2.76
C ILE A 103 5.17 -7.92 -2.58
N LYS A 104 6.04 -7.49 -1.68
CA LYS A 104 7.19 -8.25 -1.19
C LYS A 104 7.01 -8.56 0.28
N ARG A 105 6.90 -9.83 0.64
CA ARG A 105 6.79 -10.33 2.02
C ARG A 105 8.05 -11.07 2.41
N LYS A 106 8.47 -10.90 3.65
CA LYS A 106 9.53 -11.68 4.29
C LYS A 106 8.99 -12.23 5.60
N TYR A 107 9.05 -13.55 5.74
CA TYR A 107 8.86 -14.26 6.98
C TYR A 107 10.22 -14.74 7.47
N SER A 108 10.49 -14.57 8.76
CA SER A 108 11.73 -14.97 9.40
C SER A 108 11.49 -15.81 10.62
N GLY A 109 12.43 -16.72 10.89
CA GLY A 109 12.37 -17.60 12.05
C GLY A 109 11.47 -18.81 11.84
N ILE A 110 11.23 -19.25 10.60
CA ILE A 110 10.33 -20.38 10.34
C ILE A 110 11.09 -21.69 10.61
N PRO A 111 10.65 -22.50 11.61
CA PRO A 111 11.25 -23.80 11.86
C PRO A 111 10.83 -24.79 10.77
N PHE A 112 11.77 -25.60 10.29
CA PHE A 112 11.48 -26.76 9.47
C PHE A 112 12.28 -27.97 9.95
N VAL A 113 11.71 -29.16 9.76
CA VAL A 113 12.35 -30.43 10.11
C VAL A 113 12.94 -31.02 8.84
N GLU A 114 14.24 -31.29 8.86
CA GLU A 114 14.92 -32.01 7.79
C GLU A 114 15.08 -33.47 8.23
N ALA A 115 14.49 -34.38 7.45
CA ALA A 115 14.63 -35.82 7.69
C ALA A 115 15.98 -36.28 7.12
N SER A 116 17.04 -36.12 7.91
CA SER A 116 18.30 -36.85 7.73
C SER A 116 18.35 -38.01 8.74
N ASP A 117 19.47 -38.73 8.82
CA ASP A 117 19.66 -39.84 9.78
C ASP A 117 19.42 -39.43 11.26
N PHE A 118 19.34 -38.12 11.53
CA PHE A 118 18.89 -37.52 12.78
C PHE A 118 17.83 -36.42 12.53
N VAL A 119 16.87 -36.26 13.45
CA VAL A 119 15.90 -35.16 13.41
C VAL A 119 16.60 -33.85 13.78
N GLN A 120 16.89 -33.00 12.80
CA GLN A 120 17.42 -31.65 13.00
C GLN A 120 16.34 -30.60 12.75
N VAL A 121 16.18 -29.67 13.70
CA VAL A 121 15.31 -28.49 13.52
C VAL A 121 16.17 -27.35 13.00
N ASN A 122 15.91 -26.94 11.75
CA ASN A 122 16.58 -25.84 11.09
C ASN A 122 15.65 -24.62 11.00
N ILE A 123 16.23 -23.43 10.88
CA ILE A 123 15.49 -22.16 10.73
C ILE A 123 15.71 -21.64 9.32
N THR A 124 14.62 -21.27 8.64
CA THR A 124 14.68 -20.62 7.32
C THR A 124 13.89 -19.32 7.29
N ASP A 125 14.31 -18.44 6.40
CA ASP A 125 13.59 -17.24 5.99
C ASP A 125 12.84 -17.52 4.68
N ILE A 126 11.55 -17.15 4.63
CA ILE A 126 10.74 -17.24 3.41
C ILE A 126 10.51 -15.86 2.83
N ASN A 127 10.94 -15.65 1.58
CA ASN A 127 10.64 -14.44 0.83
C ASN A 127 9.58 -14.74 -0.22
N ILE A 128 8.56 -13.87 -0.31
CA ILE A 128 7.45 -14.03 -1.27
C ILE A 128 7.25 -12.72 -2.03
N ASN A 129 7.33 -12.77 -3.35
CA ASN A 129 7.03 -11.65 -4.23
C ASN A 129 5.75 -11.95 -5.00
N LYS A 130 4.80 -11.01 -5.05
CA LYS A 130 3.51 -11.18 -5.72
C LYS A 130 3.15 -9.97 -6.56
N ILE A 131 2.47 -10.22 -7.67
CA ILE A 131 1.72 -9.21 -8.42
C ILE A 131 0.25 -9.61 -8.38
N VAL A 132 -0.59 -8.67 -7.96
CA VAL A 132 -2.04 -8.83 -7.81
C VAL A 132 -2.72 -7.86 -8.77
N LEU A 133 -3.68 -8.35 -9.55
CA LEU A 133 -4.61 -7.52 -10.31
C LEU A 133 -5.99 -7.65 -9.69
N GLY A 134 -6.75 -6.56 -9.64
CA GLY A 134 -8.06 -6.60 -9.00
C GLY A 134 -8.92 -5.39 -9.26
N LEU A 135 -10.03 -5.34 -8.54
CA LEU A 135 -10.96 -4.21 -8.49
C LEU A 135 -10.97 -3.64 -7.08
N VAL A 136 -11.00 -2.31 -7.00
CA VAL A 136 -11.14 -1.56 -5.76
C VAL A 136 -12.43 -0.76 -5.83
N THR A 137 -13.14 -0.67 -4.71
CA THR A 137 -14.25 0.26 -4.53
C THR A 137 -14.13 0.93 -3.16
N GLY A 138 -14.69 2.13 -3.02
CA GLY A 138 -14.62 2.85 -1.77
C GLY A 138 -15.44 4.12 -1.80
N TYR A 139 -15.30 4.88 -0.72
CA TYR A 139 -15.92 6.18 -0.57
C TYR A 139 -14.88 7.20 -0.11
N LYS A 140 -14.96 8.40 -0.68
CA LYS A 140 -14.12 9.55 -0.36
C LYS A 140 -14.99 10.75 -0.01
N GLY A 141 -14.98 11.13 1.26
CA GLY A 141 -15.64 12.32 1.78
C GLY A 141 -14.65 13.48 1.96
N ILE A 142 -15.08 14.68 1.60
CA ILE A 142 -14.37 15.93 1.90
C ILE A 142 -15.08 16.54 3.11
N ILE A 143 -14.41 16.62 4.25
CA ILE A 143 -15.02 17.09 5.51
C ILE A 143 -14.76 18.59 5.71
N LEU A 144 -13.56 19.03 5.34
CA LEU A 144 -13.14 20.43 5.28
C LEU A 144 -12.47 20.64 3.92
N ASN A 145 -12.37 21.89 3.44
CA ASN A 145 -11.80 22.20 2.13
C ASN A 145 -10.47 21.48 1.82
N ASN A 146 -9.69 21.14 2.86
CA ASN A 146 -8.38 20.49 2.74
C ASN A 146 -8.30 19.11 3.43
N LEU A 147 -9.36 18.65 4.10
CA LEU A 147 -9.36 17.38 4.83
C LEU A 147 -10.24 16.35 4.13
N VAL A 148 -9.61 15.27 3.69
CA VAL A 148 -10.25 14.15 3.02
C VAL A 148 -10.20 12.93 3.92
N LEU A 149 -11.37 12.33 4.18
CA LEU A 149 -11.49 11.02 4.80
C LEU A 149 -12.08 10.04 3.80
N GLY A 150 -11.61 8.81 3.82
CA GLY A 150 -12.13 7.78 2.94
C GLY A 150 -11.75 6.39 3.38
N GLY A 151 -12.56 5.44 2.94
CA GLY A 151 -12.35 4.02 3.14
C GLY A 151 -12.49 3.30 1.80
N TYR A 152 -11.77 2.19 1.64
CA TYR A 152 -11.84 1.39 0.43
C TYR A 152 -11.62 -0.08 0.72
N LEU A 153 -12.16 -0.91 -0.16
CA LEU A 153 -12.07 -2.35 -0.15
C LEU A 153 -11.59 -2.80 -1.54
N GLY A 154 -10.67 -3.76 -1.57
CA GLY A 154 -10.11 -4.30 -2.80
C GLY A 154 -10.19 -5.81 -2.82
N LEU A 155 -10.63 -6.35 -3.96
CA LEU A 155 -10.62 -7.77 -4.27
C LEU A 155 -9.68 -7.99 -5.45
N GLY A 156 -8.77 -8.96 -5.35
CA GLY A 156 -7.80 -9.21 -6.41
C GLY A 156 -7.27 -10.63 -6.45
N TYR A 157 -6.76 -10.96 -7.63
CA TYR A 157 -6.21 -12.26 -7.99
C TYR A 157 -4.69 -12.17 -8.17
N ASN A 158 -3.96 -13.17 -7.68
CA ASN A 158 -2.50 -13.21 -7.85
C ASN A 158 -2.18 -13.70 -9.26
N ILE A 159 -1.64 -12.82 -10.10
CA ILE A 159 -1.19 -13.19 -11.45
C ILE A 159 0.26 -13.66 -11.49
N TYR A 160 1.03 -13.33 -10.45
CA TYR A 160 2.40 -13.78 -10.26
C TYR A 160 2.68 -14.01 -8.78
N SER A 161 3.39 -15.09 -8.48
CA SER A 161 3.88 -15.38 -7.14
C SER A 161 5.18 -16.16 -7.23
N ASN A 162 6.25 -15.62 -6.66
CA ASN A 162 7.52 -16.30 -6.51
C ASN A 162 7.87 -16.43 -5.02
N ARG A 163 8.31 -17.61 -4.60
CA ARG A 163 8.70 -17.93 -3.23
C ARG A 163 10.13 -18.44 -3.23
N THR A 164 10.98 -17.84 -2.40
CA THR A 164 12.35 -18.31 -2.17
C THR A 164 12.58 -18.57 -0.69
N PHE A 165 13.42 -19.56 -0.41
CA PHE A 165 13.85 -19.96 0.92
C PHE A 165 15.32 -19.58 1.07
N THR A 166 15.68 -19.05 2.23
CA THR A 166 17.04 -18.59 2.55
C THR A 166 17.40 -18.96 3.98
#